data_AF-A0A5B9WHS0-F1
#
_entry.id   AF-A0A5B9WHS0-F1
#
_cell.length_a   1.000
_cell.length_b   1.000
_cell.length_c   1.000
_cell.angle_alpha   90.00
_cell.angle_beta   90.00
_cell.angle_gamma   90.00
#
_symmetry.space_group_name_H-M   'P 1'
#
loop_
_entity.id
_entity.type
_entity.pdbx_description
1 polymer ?
#
loop_
_entity_poly.entity_id
_entity_poly.type
_entity_poly.pdbx_seq_one_letter_code
_entity_poly.pdbx_strand_id
1 'polypeptide(L)'
;MIETLFRDGKAFSVFPYRVIYMPAKLTTEKYPVQAGFSVSSRKFPRAVDRNRIKRLGRECYRLQKQLLYDALQDTPTQLAVFFIYTDKKIPDLPTLRDKFSVILGRLAKAAKSEK
;
A
#
# COMPACT_ATOMS: atom_id res chain seq x y z
N MET A 1 13.98 -8.33 4.04
CA MET A 1 12.57 -8.25 3.61
C MET A 1 12.24 -6.97 2.87
N ILE A 2 12.54 -5.78 3.43
CA ILE A 2 12.21 -4.53 2.73
C ILE A 2 13.02 -4.34 1.45
N GLU A 3 14.33 -4.59 1.48
CA GLU A 3 15.20 -4.49 0.30
C GLU A 3 14.78 -5.43 -0.84
N THR A 4 14.43 -6.67 -0.51
CA THR A 4 13.89 -7.67 -1.47
C THR A 4 12.63 -7.17 -2.15
N LEU A 5 11.69 -6.57 -1.39
CA LEU A 5 10.48 -6.00 -1.95
C LEU A 5 10.77 -4.85 -2.93
N PHE A 6 11.76 -4.02 -2.65
CA PHE A 6 12.16 -2.92 -3.54
C PHE A 6 12.92 -3.40 -4.78
N ARG A 7 13.59 -4.55 -4.70
CA ARG A 7 14.39 -5.12 -5.80
C ARG A 7 13.55 -5.97 -6.74
N ASP A 8 12.77 -6.89 -6.18
CA ASP A 8 12.09 -7.96 -6.93
C ASP A 8 10.56 -7.76 -6.98
N GLY A 9 10.04 -6.79 -6.23
CA GLY A 9 8.61 -6.48 -6.19
C GLY A 9 8.13 -5.75 -7.45
N LYS A 10 6.91 -6.09 -7.86
CA LYS A 10 6.22 -5.39 -8.94
C LYS A 10 5.76 -4.03 -8.44
N ALA A 11 5.86 -3.01 -9.30
CA ALA A 11 5.48 -1.65 -8.96
C ALA A 11 4.44 -1.11 -9.93
N PHE A 12 3.48 -0.36 -9.41
CA PHE A 12 2.60 0.49 -10.22
C PHE A 12 2.40 1.83 -9.55
N SER A 13 2.01 2.83 -10.34
CA SER A 13 1.76 4.18 -9.84
C SER A 13 0.29 4.55 -10.04
N VAL A 14 -0.32 5.08 -8.98
CA VAL A 14 -1.61 5.77 -9.01
C VAL A 14 -1.42 7.03 -8.20
N PHE A 15 -1.24 8.17 -8.87
CA PHE A 15 -0.98 9.44 -8.20
C PHE A 15 -2.02 9.70 -7.08
N PRO A 16 -1.59 10.01 -5.84
CA PRO A 16 -0.24 10.42 -5.42
C PRO A 16 0.66 9.31 -4.85
N TYR A 17 0.30 8.03 -5.01
CA TYR A 17 1.08 6.89 -4.52
C TYR A 17 1.79 6.12 -5.64
N ARG A 18 3.03 5.72 -5.34
CA ARG A 18 3.67 4.58 -5.98
C ARG A 18 3.53 3.39 -5.05
N VAL A 19 3.09 2.27 -5.58
CA VAL A 19 2.82 1.04 -4.82
C VAL A 19 3.76 -0.02 -5.31
N ILE A 20 4.44 -0.67 -4.38
CA ILE A 20 5.31 -1.82 -4.63
C ILE A 20 4.70 -3.01 -3.90
N TYR A 21 4.59 -4.15 -4.55
CA TYR A 21 4.01 -5.34 -3.96
C TYR A 21 4.71 -6.60 -4.43
N MET A 22 4.69 -7.63 -3.60
CA MET A 22 5.26 -8.93 -3.90
C MET A 22 4.62 -9.99 -3.01
N PRO A 23 4.35 -11.20 -3.55
CA PRO A 23 4.11 -12.38 -2.73
C PRO A 23 5.25 -12.61 -1.75
N ALA A 24 4.96 -12.78 -0.47
CA ALA A 24 5.98 -13.05 0.54
C ALA A 24 5.39 -13.82 1.70
N LYS A 25 6.10 -14.83 2.21
CA LYS A 25 5.76 -15.46 3.49
C LYS A 25 5.98 -14.43 4.60
N LEU A 26 4.90 -13.98 5.22
CA LEU A 26 4.95 -12.99 6.29
C LEU A 26 5.24 -13.70 7.61
N THR A 27 5.82 -12.95 8.55
CA THR A 27 6.18 -13.46 9.88
C THR A 27 4.96 -13.80 10.74
N THR A 28 3.78 -13.29 10.38
CA THR A 28 2.53 -13.53 11.11
C THR A 28 1.48 -14.09 10.17
N GLU A 29 1.00 -15.30 10.44
CA GLU A 29 -0.01 -15.99 9.64
C GLU A 29 -1.42 -15.38 9.81
N LYS A 30 -1.63 -14.58 10.86
CA LYS A 30 -2.93 -13.97 11.18
C LYS A 30 -3.46 -13.02 10.10
N TYR A 31 -2.58 -12.43 9.27
CA TYR A 31 -2.99 -11.44 8.28
C TYR A 31 -2.48 -11.80 6.88
N PRO A 32 -3.33 -11.72 5.85
CA PRO A 32 -2.93 -12.03 4.47
C PRO A 32 -2.04 -10.95 3.85
N VAL A 33 -2.01 -9.74 4.43
CA VAL A 33 -1.29 -8.59 3.85
C VAL A 33 -0.51 -7.82 4.92
N GLN A 34 0.77 -7.58 4.68
CA GLN A 34 1.60 -6.65 5.43
C GLN A 34 1.84 -5.37 4.62
N ALA A 35 1.33 -4.24 5.11
CA ALA A 35 1.39 -2.96 4.43
C ALA A 35 2.37 -1.99 5.12
N GLY A 36 3.32 -1.44 4.38
CA GLY A 36 4.23 -0.37 4.81
C GLY A 36 3.92 0.96 4.13
N PHE A 37 4.22 2.07 4.80
CA PHE A 37 3.98 3.43 4.28
C PHE A 37 5.24 4.29 4.43
N SER A 38 5.68 4.90 3.33
CA SER A 38 6.78 5.86 3.33
C SER A 38 6.36 7.20 2.72
N VAL A 39 7.05 8.25 3.18
CA VAL A 39 6.90 9.62 2.72
C VAL A 39 8.30 10.20 2.63
N SER A 40 8.59 10.96 1.58
CA SER A 40 9.90 11.57 1.39
C SER A 40 10.22 12.61 2.49
N SER A 41 11.34 12.41 3.19
CA SER A 41 11.89 13.40 4.13
C SER A 41 12.38 14.67 3.44
N ARG A 42 12.84 14.55 2.19
CA ARG A 42 13.28 15.68 1.37
C ARG A 42 12.12 16.63 1.00
N LYS A 43 10.95 16.08 0.67
CA LYS A 43 9.76 16.88 0.30
C LYS A 43 9.02 17.43 1.53
N PHE A 44 9.02 16.68 2.64
CA PHE A 44 8.33 17.04 3.87
C PHE A 44 9.33 17.02 5.04
N PRO A 45 10.06 18.13 5.30
CA PRO A 45 11.07 18.18 6.34
C PRO A 45 10.48 18.09 7.75
N ARG A 46 9.24 18.57 7.95
CA ARG A 46 8.54 18.48 9.24
C ARG A 46 8.02 17.07 9.48
N ALA A 47 8.36 16.51 10.63
CA ALA A 47 7.90 15.18 11.05
C ALA A 47 6.37 15.11 11.17
N VAL A 48 5.74 16.19 11.62
CA VAL A 48 4.28 16.29 11.79
C VAL A 48 3.57 16.10 10.45
N ASP A 49 4.06 16.72 9.37
CA ASP A 49 3.47 16.60 8.03
C ASP A 49 3.61 15.18 7.48
N ARG A 50 4.80 14.57 7.61
CA ARG A 50 5.01 13.17 7.24
C ARG A 50 4.08 12.22 8.00
N ASN A 51 3.92 12.44 9.30
CA ASN A 51 3.06 11.63 10.14
C ASN A 51 1.59 11.81 9.78
N ARG A 52 1.16 13.03 9.44
CA ARG A 52 -0.18 13.32 8.94
C ARG A 52 -0.45 12.56 7.64
N ILE A 53 0.44 12.63 6.65
CA ILE A 53 0.30 11.92 5.36
C ILE A 53 0.22 10.40 5.59
N LYS A 54 1.14 9.83 6.39
CA LYS A 54 1.12 8.39 6.70
C LYS A 54 -0.15 7.99 7.45
N ARG A 55 -0.67 8.84 8.35
CA ARG A 55 -1.90 8.59 9.10
C ARG A 55 -3.12 8.57 8.17
N LEU A 56 -3.23 9.54 7.27
CA LEU A 56 -4.31 9.59 6.27
C LEU A 56 -4.28 8.34 5.36
N GLY A 57 -3.11 7.98 4.84
CA GLY A 57 -2.97 6.80 3.99
C GLY A 57 -3.32 5.49 4.72
N ARG A 58 -2.88 5.34 5.97
CA ARG A 58 -3.26 4.18 6.79
C ARG A 58 -4.76 4.10 7.05
N GLU A 59 -5.41 5.24 7.25
CA GLU A 59 -6.85 5.26 7.52
C GLU A 59 -7.66 4.86 6.29
N CYS A 60 -7.31 5.37 5.10
CA CYS A 60 -7.94 4.94 3.84
C CYS A 60 -7.74 3.44 3.61
N TYR A 61 -6.51 2.95 3.82
CA TYR A 61 -6.24 1.51 3.73
C TYR A 61 -7.08 0.71 4.73
N ARG A 62 -7.10 1.10 6.01
CA ARG A 62 -7.84 0.39 7.06
C ARG A 62 -9.33 0.27 6.74
N LEU A 63 -9.93 1.31 6.17
CA LEU A 63 -11.35 1.37 5.82
C LEU A 63 -11.71 0.57 4.56
N GLN A 64 -10.77 0.39 3.62
CA GLN A 64 -11.05 -0.21 2.30
C GLN A 64 -10.34 -1.56 2.07
N LYS A 65 -9.47 -2.00 2.99
CA LYS A 65 -8.65 -3.22 2.84
C LYS A 65 -9.43 -4.51 2.60
N GLN A 66 -10.71 -4.55 2.97
CA GLN A 66 -11.54 -5.75 2.86
C GLN A 66 -11.56 -6.30 1.43
N LEU A 67 -11.66 -5.40 0.44
CA LEU A 67 -11.61 -5.76 -0.99
C LEU A 67 -10.37 -6.60 -1.36
N LEU A 68 -9.20 -6.26 -0.77
CA LEU A 68 -7.96 -6.98 -1.00
C LEU A 68 -7.90 -8.28 -0.19
N TYR A 69 -8.44 -8.28 1.03
CA TYR A 69 -8.46 -9.45 1.90
C TYR A 69 -9.36 -10.55 1.31
N ASP A 70 -10.55 -10.19 0.83
CA ASP A 70 -11.49 -11.11 0.18
C ASP A 70 -10.86 -11.73 -1.07
N ALA A 71 -10.07 -10.96 -1.82
CA ALA A 71 -9.35 -11.46 -3.00
C ALA A 71 -8.22 -12.46 -2.67
N LEU A 72 -7.72 -12.44 -1.43
CA LEU A 72 -6.64 -13.29 -0.94
C LEU A 72 -7.14 -14.46 -0.07
N GLN A 73 -8.44 -14.50 0.26
CA GLN A 73 -9.02 -15.48 1.17
C GLN A 73 -8.92 -16.92 0.63
N ASP A 74 -8.97 -17.08 -0.69
CA ASP A 74 -8.86 -18.38 -1.37
C ASP A 74 -7.41 -18.75 -1.75
N THR A 75 -6.42 -17.93 -1.35
CA THR A 75 -5.01 -18.16 -1.69
C THR A 75 -4.16 -18.27 -0.44
N PRO A 76 -3.32 -19.31 -0.29
CA PRO A 76 -2.40 -19.44 0.84
C PRO A 76 -1.25 -18.41 0.80
N THR A 77 -1.19 -17.60 -0.25
CA THR A 77 -0.12 -16.65 -0.50
C THR A 77 -0.39 -15.33 0.23
N GLN A 78 0.54 -14.95 1.10
CA GLN A 78 0.51 -13.64 1.74
C GLN A 78 1.21 -12.59 0.87
N LEU A 79 0.82 -11.33 1.05
CA LEU A 79 1.27 -10.20 0.23
C LEU A 79 1.98 -9.14 1.07
N ALA A 80 3.20 -8.80 0.67
CA ALA A 80 3.89 -7.62 1.16
C ALA A 80 3.59 -6.44 0.24
N VAL A 81 3.10 -5.33 0.79
CA VAL A 81 2.76 -4.11 0.03
C VAL A 81 3.43 -2.90 0.66
N PHE A 82 3.97 -2.01 -0.16
CA PHE A 82 4.59 -0.78 0.27
C PHE A 82 4.04 0.42 -0.51
N PHE A 83 3.51 1.40 0.23
CA PHE A 83 2.94 2.62 -0.31
C PHE A 83 3.95 3.76 -0.15
N ILE A 84 4.34 4.38 -1.26
CA ILE A 84 5.29 5.49 -1.30
C ILE A 84 4.54 6.73 -1.75
N TYR A 85 4.45 7.73 -0.88
CA TYR A 85 3.83 9.00 -1.24
C TYR A 85 4.79 9.84 -2.09
N THR A 86 4.37 10.22 -3.29
CA THR A 86 5.22 10.90 -4.27
C THR A 86 4.86 12.37 -4.51
N ASP A 87 3.70 12.83 -4.07
CA ASP A 87 3.32 14.23 -4.23
C ASP A 87 4.08 15.17 -3.25
N LYS A 88 4.05 16.48 -3.53
CA LYS A 88 4.66 17.56 -2.74
C LYS A 88 3.65 18.27 -1.83
N LYS A 89 2.35 17.97 -1.94
CA LYS A 89 1.29 18.56 -1.12
C LYS A 89 0.78 17.58 -0.07
N ILE A 90 0.23 18.09 1.03
CA ILE A 90 -0.51 17.26 1.99
C ILE A 90 -1.87 16.94 1.36
N PRO A 91 -2.26 15.66 1.26
CA PRO A 91 -3.50 15.28 0.60
C PRO A 91 -4.71 15.48 1.51
N ASP A 92 -5.86 15.69 0.89
CA ASP A 92 -7.16 15.65 1.58
C ASP A 92 -7.71 14.23 1.62
N LEU A 93 -8.45 13.92 2.68
CA LEU A 93 -8.97 12.57 2.94
C LEU A 93 -9.91 12.05 1.83
N PRO A 94 -10.87 12.83 1.29
CA PRO A 94 -11.79 12.33 0.26
C PRO A 94 -11.05 11.91 -1.00
N THR A 95 -10.16 12.78 -1.50
CA THR A 95 -9.32 12.49 -2.67
C THR A 95 -8.47 11.23 -2.45
N LEU A 96 -7.90 11.07 -1.26
CA LEU A 96 -7.07 9.91 -0.93
C LEU A 96 -7.88 8.61 -0.94
N ARG A 97 -9.10 8.65 -0.38
CA ARG A 97 -10.02 7.50 -0.32
C ARG A 97 -10.37 6.97 -1.70
N ASP A 98 -10.63 7.87 -2.66
CA ASP A 98 -10.93 7.47 -4.05
C ASP A 98 -9.72 6.82 -4.71
N LYS A 99 -8.52 7.37 -4.49
CA LYS A 99 -7.28 6.77 -5.00
C LYS A 99 -7.00 5.41 -4.38
N PHE A 100 -7.26 5.22 -3.08
CA PHE A 100 -7.09 3.91 -2.43
C PHE A 100 -8.06 2.87 -2.98
N SER A 101 -9.29 3.24 -3.32
CA SER A 101 -10.24 2.33 -3.98
C SER A 101 -9.66 1.78 -5.29
N VAL A 102 -9.09 2.65 -6.12
CA VAL A 102 -8.46 2.26 -7.39
C VAL A 102 -7.22 1.40 -7.15
N ILE A 103 -6.37 1.79 -6.19
CA ILE A 103 -5.14 1.07 -5.86
C ILE A 103 -5.44 -0.35 -5.36
N LEU A 104 -6.37 -0.50 -4.42
CA LEU A 104 -6.74 -1.79 -3.85
C LEU A 104 -7.43 -2.69 -4.87
N GLY A 105 -8.27 -2.13 -5.74
CA GLY A 105 -8.84 -2.88 -6.87
C GLY A 105 -7.77 -3.39 -7.84
N ARG A 106 -6.73 -2.61 -8.11
CA ARG A 106 -5.58 -3.06 -8.91
C ARG A 106 -4.77 -4.14 -8.21
N LEU A 107 -4.51 -4.00 -6.90
CA LEU A 107 -3.82 -5.04 -6.12
C LEU A 107 -4.61 -6.35 -6.09
N ALA A 108 -5.92 -6.28 -5.87
CA ALA A 108 -6.78 -7.47 -5.87
C ALA A 108 -6.76 -8.20 -7.22
N LYS A 109 -6.77 -7.45 -8.34
CA LYS A 109 -6.62 -8.03 -9.68
C LYS A 109 -5.23 -8.64 -9.90
N ALA A 110 -4.18 -7.94 -9.49
CA ALA A 110 -2.81 -8.44 -9.62
C ALA A 110 -2.59 -9.72 -8.81
N ALA A 111 -3.11 -9.78 -7.59
CA ALA A 111 -3.03 -10.97 -6.73
C ALA A 111 -3.75 -12.18 -7.35
N LYS A 112 -4.88 -11.98 -8.04
CA LYS A 112 -5.58 -13.06 -8.75
C LYS A 112 -4.88 -13.50 -10.04
N SER A 113 -4.14 -12.61 -10.69
CA SER A 113 -3.47 -12.88 -11.98
C SER A 113 -2.16 -13.66 -11.84
N GLU A 114 -1.61 -13.79 -10.62
CA GLU A 114 -0.44 -14.63 -10.33
C GLU A 114 -0.83 -16.06 -9.92
N LYS A 115 -2.07 -16.48 -10.25
CA LYS A 115 -2.48 -17.90 -10.27
C LYS A 115 -1.80 -18.66 -11.40
#